data_AF-A0A968Q5P5-F1
#
_entry.id   AF-A0A968Q5P5-F1
#
_cell.length_a   1.000
_cell.length_b   1.000
_cell.length_c   1.000
_cell.angle_alpha   90.00
_cell.angle_beta   90.00
_cell.angle_gamma   90.00
#
_symmetry.space_group_name_H-M   'P 1'
#
loop_
_entity.id
_entity.type
_entity.pdbx_description
1 polymer ?
#
loop_
_entity_poly.entity_id
_entity_poly.type
_entity_poly.pdbx_seq_one_letter_code
_entity_poly.pdbx_strand_id
1 'polypeptide(L)' 'MATLKKPDLSDPKLREMLKQGMGHNYYGEPAWPNDLLYIFPVV' A
#
# COMPACT_ATOMS: atom_id res chain seq x y z
N MET A 1 13.50 -1.03 10.61
CA MET A 1 13.58 0.09 9.64
C MET A 1 12.32 0.01 8.79
N ALA A 2 11.40 0.97 8.94
CA ALA A 2 10.12 0.93 8.24
C ALA A 2 10.33 1.21 6.75
N THR A 3 10.11 0.20 5.91
CA THR A 3 10.11 0.35 4.44
C THR A 3 8.81 0.99 4.01
N LEU A 4 8.78 2.32 3.95
CA LEU A 4 7.61 3.10 3.52
C LEU A 4 7.70 3.44 2.02
N LYS A 5 6.77 2.95 1.21
CA LYS A 5 6.63 3.33 -0.19
C LYS A 5 5.85 4.64 -0.31
N LYS A 6 6.39 5.63 -1.01
CA LYS A 6 5.69 6.89 -1.32
C LYS A 6 4.67 6.68 -2.46
N PRO A 7 3.54 7.41 -2.48
CA PRO A 7 2.60 7.36 -3.60
C PRO A 7 3.25 7.87 -4.88
N ASP A 8 3.08 7.13 -5.98
CA ASP A 8 3.56 7.54 -7.29
C ASP A 8 2.49 8.39 -7.99
N LEU A 9 2.66 9.72 -7.92
CA LEU A 9 1.72 10.65 -8.53
C LEU A 9 1.93 10.83 -10.04
N SER A 10 2.90 10.12 -10.63
CA SER A 10 3.13 10.10 -12.06
C SER A 10 2.27 9.05 -12.76
N ASP A 11 1.85 8.01 -12.04
CA ASP A 11 0.96 6.98 -12.56
C ASP A 11 -0.50 7.50 -12.75
N PRO A 12 -1.01 7.53 -13.99
CA PRO A 12 -2.35 8.04 -14.27
C PRO A 12 -3.44 7.18 -13.63
N LYS A 13 -3.23 5.86 -13.54
CA LYS A 13 -4.18 4.91 -12.96
C LYS A 13 -4.33 5.12 -11.45
N LEU A 14 -3.24 5.32 -10.72
CA LEU A 14 -3.28 5.64 -9.29
C LEU A 14 -4.00 6.97 -9.06
N ARG A 15 -3.77 7.98 -9.89
CA ARG A 15 -4.49 9.26 -9.79
C ARG A 15 -5.99 9.13 -10.02
N GLU A 16 -6.42 8.35 -11.00
CA GLU A 16 -7.85 8.10 -11.23
C GLU A 16 -8.48 7.36 -10.05
N MET A 17 -7.81 6.33 -9.52
CA MET A 17 -8.27 5.62 -8.32
C MET A 17 -8.38 6.55 -7.12
N LEU A 18 -7.39 7.43 -6.90
CA LEU A 18 -7.40 8.40 -5.79
C LEU A 18 -8.53 9.41 -5.92
N LYS A 19 -8.85 9.88 -7.15
CA LYS A 19 -10.02 10.76 -7.39
C LYS A 19 -11.35 10.09 -7.04
N GLN A 20 -11.42 8.76 -7.16
CA GLN A 20 -12.59 7.96 -6.79
C GLN A 20 -12.58 7.53 -5.31
N GLY A 21 -11.58 7.95 -4.51
CA GLY A 21 -11.42 7.57 -3.10
C GLY A 21 -10.84 6.15 -2.89
N MET A 22 -10.24 5.54 -3.91
CA MET A 22 -9.64 4.21 -3.88
C MET A 22 -8.10 4.30 -4.05
N GLY A 23 -7.39 3.19 -3.85
CA GLY A 23 -5.95 3.11 -4.15
C GLY A 23 -5.00 3.56 -3.01
N HIS A 24 -5.53 3.86 -1.83
CA HIS A 24 -4.75 4.20 -0.64
C HIS A 24 -3.82 3.07 -0.14
N ASN A 25 -4.04 1.83 -0.62
CA ASN A 25 -3.20 0.66 -0.32
C ASN A 25 -1.92 0.55 -1.17
N TYR A 26 -1.73 1.41 -2.19
CA TYR A 26 -0.59 1.32 -3.12
C TYR A 26 0.69 1.97 -2.60
N TYR A 27 0.60 2.63 -1.45
CA TYR A 27 1.68 3.31 -0.75
C TYR A 27 1.58 3.01 0.74
N GLY A 28 2.66 3.25 1.50
CA GLY A 28 2.77 2.85 2.90
C GLY A 28 3.69 1.64 3.10
N GLU A 29 3.46 0.89 4.16
CA GLU A 29 4.23 -0.31 4.46
C GLU A 29 3.75 -1.50 3.60
N PRO A 30 4.67 -2.35 3.12
CA PRO A 30 4.29 -3.53 2.36
C PRO A 30 3.57 -4.52 3.28
N ALA A 31 2.33 -4.84 2.94
CA ALA A 31 1.52 -5.79 3.72
C ALA A 31 2.17 -7.18 3.84
N TRP A 32 2.96 -7.60 2.84
CA TRP A 32 3.78 -8.81 2.91
C TRP A 32 5.27 -8.45 2.87
N PRO A 33 6.14 -9.05 3.71
CA PRO A 33 5.81 -10.02 4.76
C PRO A 33 5.37 -9.36 6.10
N ASN A 34 5.49 -8.04 6.22
CA ASN A 34 5.42 -7.35 7.52
C ASN A 34 4.11 -7.60 8.27
N ASP A 35 2.97 -7.27 7.67
CA ASP A 35 1.67 -7.48 8.32
C ASP A 35 1.21 -8.94 8.23
N LEU A 36 1.25 -9.52 7.04
CA LEU A 36 0.64 -10.82 6.76
C LEU A 36 1.41 -12.02 7.33
N LEU A 37 2.75 -11.95 7.45
CA LEU A 37 3.55 -13.07 7.97
C LEU A 37 3.93 -12.88 9.44
N TYR A 38 4.20 -11.64 9.87
CA TYR A 38 4.71 -11.38 11.22
C TYR A 38 3.65 -10.87 12.20
N ILE A 39 2.51 -10.32 11.73
CA ILE A 39 1.49 -9.72 12.61
C ILE A 39 0.21 -10.56 12.65
N PHE A 40 -0.31 -11.00 11.50
CA PHE A 40 -1.55 -11.78 11.47
C PHE A 40 -1.34 -13.25 11.87
N PRO A 41 -2.18 -13.82 12.75
CA PRO A 41 -2.16 -15.25 13.01
C PRO A 41 -2.69 -16.00 11.79
N VAL A 42 -1.87 -16.88 11.22
CA VAL A 42 -2.29 -17.86 10.22
C VAL A 42 -3.07 -18.96 10.95
N VAL A 43 -4.40 -19.00 10.79
CA VAL A 43 -5.29 -20.06 11.29
C VAL A 43 -5.68 -20.99 10.17
#